data_AF-A0A096Y6Q7-F1
#
_entry.id   AF-A0A096Y6Q7-F1
#
_cell.length_a   1.000
_cell.length_b   1.000
_cell.length_c   1.000
_cell.angle_alpha   90.00
_cell.angle_beta   90.00
_cell.angle_gamma   90.00
#
_symmetry.space_group_name_H-M   'P 1'
#
loop_
_entity.id
_entity.type
_entity.pdbx_description
1 polymer ?
#
loop_
_entity_poly.entity_id
_entity_poly.type
_entity_poly.pdbx_seq_one_letter_code
_entity_poly.pdbx_strand_id
1 'polypeptide(L)'
;MIVLKLYGLGYRAFIFCIENSKEKWLNLQLGYSHKLCVSIPSYINVNISNKNTIQLSGGNMFLVTQYASHLIGLKKTNPYSGKGISYENKLFTKKVGKKKTK
;
A
#
# COMPACT_ATOMS: atom_id res chain seq x y z
N MET A 1 10.57 -8.61 7.75
CA MET A 1 9.15 -8.18 7.73
C MET A 1 9.12 -6.73 7.26
N ILE A 2 8.24 -6.38 6.32
CA ILE A 2 8.10 -5.01 5.80
C ILE A 2 6.67 -4.53 6.04
N VAL A 3 6.52 -3.32 6.55
CA VAL A 3 5.21 -2.73 6.84
C VAL A 3 4.97 -1.51 5.94
N LEU A 4 3.82 -1.50 5.27
CA LEU A 4 3.34 -0.41 4.45
C LEU A 4 2.14 0.26 5.11
N LYS A 5 2.14 1.59 5.14
CA LYS A 5 1.02 2.42 5.58
C LYS A 5 0.35 3.12 4.42
N LEU A 6 -0.99 3.11 4.46
CA LEU A 6 -1.86 3.84 3.57
C LEU A 6 -2.24 5.17 4.23
N TYR A 7 -1.84 6.26 3.60
CA TYR A 7 -2.17 7.61 4.05
C TYR A 7 -3.23 8.21 3.12
N GLY A 8 -4.40 8.51 3.65
CA GLY A 8 -5.49 9.12 2.90
C GLY A 8 -6.86 8.84 3.51
N LEU A 9 -7.79 9.78 3.33
CA LEU A 9 -9.18 9.57 3.70
C LEU A 9 -9.80 8.55 2.74
N GLY A 10 -10.43 7.51 3.29
CA GLY A 10 -11.05 6.43 2.51
C GLY A 10 -10.08 5.41 1.92
N TYR A 11 -8.77 5.50 2.21
CA TYR A 11 -7.80 4.53 1.71
C TYR A 11 -7.85 3.26 2.55
N ARG A 12 -8.08 2.12 1.89
CA ARG A 12 -8.28 0.83 2.57
C ARG A 12 -7.69 -0.30 1.75
N ALA A 13 -7.13 -1.28 2.44
CA ALA A 13 -6.74 -2.56 1.86
C ALA A 13 -7.68 -3.66 2.37
N PHE A 14 -8.01 -4.59 1.48
CA PHE A 14 -8.78 -5.79 1.77
C PHE A 14 -8.09 -6.98 1.11
N ILE A 15 -7.99 -8.09 1.82
CA ILE A 15 -7.62 -9.36 1.21
C ILE A 15 -8.92 -9.98 0.71
N PHE A 16 -8.94 -10.34 -0.56
CA PHE A 16 -9.97 -11.22 -1.12
C PHE A 16 -9.33 -12.55 -1.45
N CYS A 17 -9.92 -13.62 -0.94
CA CYS A 17 -9.63 -14.97 -1.37
C CYS A 17 -10.74 -15.36 -2.34
N ILE A 18 -10.40 -15.85 -3.52
CA ILE A 18 -11.38 -16.49 -4.39
C ILE A 18 -11.52 -17.92 -3.88
N GLU A 19 -12.70 -18.31 -3.37
CA GLU A 19 -12.93 -19.58 -2.66
C GLU A 19 -12.51 -20.85 -3.45
N ASN A 20 -12.46 -20.78 -4.78
CA ASN A 20 -12.17 -21.94 -5.65
C ASN A 20 -10.72 -22.01 -6.14
N SER A 21 -9.84 -21.09 -5.75
CA SER A 21 -8.43 -21.12 -6.12
C SER A 21 -7.61 -20.65 -4.94
N LYS A 22 -6.51 -21.31 -4.59
CA LYS A 22 -5.60 -20.88 -3.51
C LYS A 22 -4.89 -19.54 -3.82
N GLU A 23 -5.44 -18.75 -4.73
CA GLU A 23 -4.98 -17.46 -5.19
C GLU A 23 -5.52 -16.38 -4.26
N LYS A 24 -4.60 -15.70 -3.59
CA LYS A 24 -4.90 -14.55 -2.75
C LYS A 24 -4.83 -13.29 -3.60
N TRP A 25 -5.86 -12.47 -3.55
CA TRP A 25 -5.92 -11.19 -4.23
C TRP A 25 -5.95 -10.06 -3.21
N LEU A 26 -5.17 -9.02 -3.47
CA LEU A 26 -5.14 -7.80 -2.66
C LEU A 26 -5.99 -6.74 -3.34
N ASN A 27 -7.10 -6.38 -2.71
CA ASN A 27 -7.99 -5.31 -3.17
C ASN A 27 -7.66 -4.00 -2.46
N LEU A 28 -7.31 -2.99 -3.25
CA LEU A 28 -6.90 -1.67 -2.78
C LEU A 28 -7.93 -0.62 -3.19
N GLN A 29 -8.42 0.13 -2.21
CA GLN A 29 -9.23 1.34 -2.40
C GLN A 29 -8.29 2.54 -2.19
N LEU A 30 -7.85 3.17 -3.29
CA LEU A 30 -6.88 4.30 -3.27
C LEU A 30 -7.48 5.61 -3.81
N GLY A 31 -8.81 5.70 -3.86
CA GLY A 31 -9.53 6.84 -4.44
C GLY A 31 -9.56 6.85 -5.97
N TYR A 32 -9.41 5.69 -6.61
CA TYR A 32 -9.78 5.48 -8.01
C TYR A 32 -11.27 5.10 -8.08
N SER A 33 -11.89 5.29 -9.25
CA SER A 33 -13.31 4.98 -9.45
C SER A 33 -13.63 3.49 -9.28
N HIS A 34 -12.68 2.61 -9.56
CA HIS A 34 -12.79 1.16 -9.36
C HIS A 34 -11.75 0.68 -8.35
N LYS A 35 -12.01 -0.49 -7.76
CA LYS A 35 -11.07 -1.16 -6.83
C LYS A 35 -9.92 -1.74 -7.64
N LEU A 36 -8.69 -1.60 -7.14
CA LEU A 36 -7.51 -2.20 -7.76
C LEU A 36 -7.28 -3.59 -7.16
N CYS A 37 -7.29 -4.61 -8.01
CA CYS A 37 -7.02 -5.99 -7.62
C CYS A 37 -5.59 -6.35 -8.02
N VAL A 38 -4.77 -6.80 -7.06
CA VAL A 38 -3.38 -7.21 -7.28
C VAL A 38 -3.21 -8.66 -6.85
N SER A 39 -2.66 -9.50 -7.72
CA SER A 39 -2.37 -10.90 -7.40
C SER A 39 -1.25 -10.99 -6.36
N ILE A 40 -1.48 -11.73 -5.27
CA ILE A 40 -0.45 -12.02 -4.27
C ILE A 40 0.26 -13.31 -4.69
N PRO A 41 1.58 -13.27 -4.96
CA PRO A 41 2.34 -14.47 -5.30
C PRO A 41 2.47 -15.40 -4.09
N SER A 42 2.54 -16.71 -4.33
CA SER A 42 2.54 -17.77 -3.31
C SER A 42 3.68 -17.68 -2.29
N TYR A 43 4.81 -17.09 -2.67
CA TYR A 43 5.99 -16.94 -1.81
C TYR A 43 5.93 -15.73 -0.85
N ILE A 44 4.87 -14.90 -0.92
CA ILE A 44 4.67 -13.75 -0.02
C ILE A 44 3.38 -13.94 0.78
N ASN A 45 3.50 -13.80 2.09
CA ASN A 45 2.37 -13.69 2.99
C ASN A 45 2.03 -12.21 3.21
N VAL A 46 0.77 -11.87 2.95
CA VAL A 46 0.22 -10.52 3.14
C VAL A 46 -0.81 -10.59 4.26
N ASN A 47 -0.55 -9.85 5.34
CA ASN A 47 -1.46 -9.70 6.46
C ASN A 47 -1.92 -8.24 6.55
N ILE A 48 -3.20 -8.04 6.87
CA ILE A 48 -3.76 -6.71 7.11
C ILE A 48 -4.04 -6.59 8.60
N SER A 49 -3.17 -5.88 9.31
CA SER A 49 -3.34 -5.65 10.76
C SER A 49 -4.40 -4.59 11.05
N ASN A 50 -4.42 -3.54 10.22
CA ASN A 50 -5.46 -2.52 10.24
C ASN A 50 -5.83 -2.22 8.79
N LYS A 51 -7.02 -1.69 8.52
CA LYS A 51 -7.48 -1.36 7.15
C LYS A 51 -6.50 -0.46 6.38
N ASN A 52 -5.65 0.27 7.10
CA ASN A 52 -4.65 1.19 6.56
C ASN A 52 -3.20 0.68 6.69
N THR A 53 -2.97 -0.55 7.15
CA THR A 53 -1.63 -1.09 7.42
C THR A 53 -1.50 -2.50 6.85
N ILE A 54 -0.59 -2.65 5.89
CA ILE A 54 -0.28 -3.90 5.20
C ILE A 54 1.06 -4.40 5.70
N GLN A 55 1.10 -5.64 6.18
CA GLN A 55 2.30 -6.33 6.61
C GLN A 55 2.66 -7.39 5.58
N LEU A 56 3.90 -7.34 5.09
CA LEU A 56 4.46 -8.28 4.13
C LEU A 56 5.53 -9.13 4.81
N SER A 57 5.39 -10.45 4.73
CA SER A 57 6.35 -11.43 5.20
C SER A 57 6.63 -12.46 4.10
N GLY A 58 7.83 -13.05 4.11
CA GLY A 58 8.25 -14.01 3.10
C GLY A 58 9.66 -14.52 3.37
N GLY A 59 10.04 -15.61 2.71
CA GLY A 59 11.35 -16.24 2.89
C GLY A 59 12.51 -15.49 2.21
N ASN A 60 12.24 -14.72 1.15
CA ASN A 60 13.26 -13.96 0.42
C ASN A 60 12.99 -12.45 0.49
N MET A 61 13.94 -11.69 1.06
CA MET A 61 13.83 -10.25 1.24
C MET A 61 13.75 -9.46 -0.08
N PHE A 62 14.44 -9.91 -1.14
CA PHE A 62 14.44 -9.23 -2.43
C PHE A 62 13.04 -9.25 -3.07
N LEU A 63 12.43 -10.43 -3.11
CA LEU A 63 11.09 -10.62 -3.67
C LEU A 63 10.02 -9.85 -2.89
N VAL A 64 10.12 -9.86 -1.55
CA VAL A 64 9.21 -9.09 -0.68
C VAL A 64 9.37 -7.58 -0.92
N THR A 65 10.60 -7.11 -1.08
CA THR A 65 10.89 -5.69 -1.33
C THR A 65 10.44 -5.25 -2.73
N GLN A 66 10.64 -6.10 -3.74
CA GLN A 66 10.16 -5.86 -5.10
C GLN A 66 8.63 -5.73 -5.13
N TYR A 67 7.92 -6.65 -4.46
CA TYR A 67 6.46 -6.59 -4.37
C TYR A 67 5.99 -5.36 -3.57
N ALA A 68 6.66 -5.04 -2.45
CA ALA A 68 6.37 -3.82 -1.69
C ALA A 68 6.54 -2.54 -2.55
N SER A 69 7.59 -2.50 -3.37
CA SER A 69 7.88 -1.38 -4.27
C SER A 69 6.82 -1.27 -5.38
N HIS A 70 6.37 -2.40 -5.91
CA HIS A 70 5.26 -2.46 -6.86
C HIS A 70 3.98 -1.86 -6.26
N LEU A 71 3.62 -2.22 -5.02
CA LEU A 71 2.47 -1.64 -4.33
C LEU A 71 2.58 -0.12 -4.12
N ILE A 72 3.77 0.37 -3.74
CA ILE A 72 4.03 1.82 -3.62
C ILE A 72 3.88 2.52 -4.99
N GLY A 73 4.29 1.86 -6.07
CA GLY A 73 4.16 2.35 -7.44
C GLY A 73 2.72 2.71 -7.83
N LEU A 74 1.73 1.96 -7.33
CA LEU A 74 0.30 2.20 -7.62
C LEU A 74 -0.20 3.57 -7.16
N LYS A 75 0.32 4.05 -6.01
CA LYS A 75 0.00 5.38 -5.49
C LYS A 75 1.16 5.93 -4.67
N LYS A 76 2.09 6.57 -5.37
CA LYS A 76 3.21 7.29 -4.75
C LYS A 76 2.71 8.36 -3.80
N THR A 77 3.42 8.56 -2.69
CA THR A 77 3.10 9.62 -1.74
C THR A 77 3.29 11.00 -2.37
N ASN A 78 2.24 11.83 -2.30
CA ASN A 78 2.32 13.21 -2.76
C ASN A 78 3.12 14.08 -1.77
N PRO A 79 4.12 14.87 -2.20
CA PRO A 79 4.97 15.69 -1.33
C PRO A 79 4.25 16.85 -0.64
N TYR A 80 3.07 17.27 -1.10
CA TYR A 80 2.29 18.34 -0.48
C TYR A 80 1.31 17.78 0.56
N SER A 81 0.50 16.79 0.16
CA SER A 81 -0.58 16.27 1.01
C SER A 81 -0.18 15.06 1.87
N GLY A 82 0.93 14.38 1.56
CA GLY A 82 1.33 13.14 2.24
C GLY A 82 0.41 11.95 1.96
N LYS A 83 -0.54 12.06 1.03
CA LYS A 83 -1.46 10.98 0.65
C LYS A 83 -0.77 9.99 -0.28
N GLY A 84 -0.95 8.69 -0.05
CA GLY A 84 -0.38 7.60 -0.84
C GLY A 84 0.03 6.40 0.02
N ILE A 85 0.78 5.48 -0.58
CA ILE A 85 1.34 4.30 0.09
C ILE A 85 2.82 4.54 0.37
N SER A 86 3.28 4.21 1.58
CA SER A 86 4.69 4.29 1.93
C SER A 86 5.07 3.27 2.98
N TYR A 87 6.38 3.05 3.15
CA TYR A 87 6.91 2.38 4.32
C TYR A 87 6.54 3.11 5.60
N GLU A 88 6.28 2.34 6.64
CA GLU A 88 5.88 2.85 7.96
C GLU A 88 6.91 3.80 8.57
N ASN A 89 8.21 3.52 8.41
CA ASN A 89 9.31 4.28 9.02
C ASN A 89 9.89 5.37 8.10
N LYS A 90 9.25 5.67 6.96
CA LYS A 90 9.76 6.68 6.03
C LYS A 90 9.35 8.08 6.50
N LEU A 91 10.34 8.93 6.75
CA LEU A 91 10.10 10.35 7.03
C LEU A 91 9.71 11.08 5.74
N PHE A 92 8.67 11.91 5.82
CA PHE A 92 8.22 12.75 4.70
C PHE A 92 8.51 14.21 4.98
N THR A 93 9.27 14.84 4.09
CA THR A 93 9.37 16.30 4.04
C THR A 93 8.18 16.85 3.25
N LYS A 94 7.23 17.49 3.94
CA LYS A 94 6.11 18.16 3.27
C LYS A 94 6.57 19.46 2.63
N LYS A 95 6.30 19.65 1.34
CA LYS A 95 6.50 20.94 0.68
C LYS A 95 5.40 21.90 1.11
N VAL A 96 5.77 23.15 1.39
CA VAL A 96 4.81 24.19 1.75
C VAL A 96 3.83 24.37 0.58
N GLY A 97 2.54 24.33 0.90
CA GLY A 97 1.46 24.56 -0.06
C GLY A 97 1.37 26.02 -0.49
N LYS A 98 0.17 26.44 -0.91
CA LYS A 98 -0.08 27.82 -1.35
C LYS A 98 0.28 28.81 -0.23
N LYS A 99 1.30 29.64 -0.47
CA LYS A 99 1.58 30.81 0.37
C LYS A 99 0.37 31.74 0.23
N LYS A 100 -0.33 32.03 1.33
CA LYS A 100 -1.26 33.16 1.34
C LYS A 100 -0.40 34.41 1.22
N THR A 101 -0.55 35.14 0.13
CA THR A 101 -0.07 36.52 0.04
C THR A 101 -0.81 37.28 1.15
N LYS A 102 -0.05 37.85 2.09
CA LYS A 102 -0.60 38.82 3.03
C LYS A 102 -1.04 40.05 2.27
#